data_AF-A0A7S3VEP4-F1
#
_entry.id   AF-A0A7S3VEP4-F1
#
_cell.length_a   1.000
_cell.length_b   1.000
_cell.length_c   1.000
_cell.angle_alpha   90.00
_cell.angle_beta   90.00
_cell.angle_gamma   90.00
#
_symmetry.space_group_name_H-M   'P 1'
#
loop_
_entity.id
_entity.type
_entity.pdbx_description
1 polymer ?
#
loop_
_entity_poly.entity_id
_entity_poly.type
_entity_poly.pdbx_seq_one_letter_code
_entity_poly.pdbx_strand_id
1 'polypeptide(L)'
;MQLPHTQLRGKERLHNVIKCLSESCPWTKSITSEMMMGFLESELKELKDELVIMKSCKTNVEKINNNVDNKKEIVSEVGDIIFDVLMLEMAIRREYDIDMEEAWQAAAEKVERRTPYIKEWGDGVTTASTVEDTEKIWQQVKKKEKMRVESAASESVITSQKETNRNDNDNADTSTSINISKSPSRSRNFGILLYSNGKSSMEKLKENGTVVGTAALAFTLGAFVSRLLLGRGIR
;
A
#
# COMPACT_ATOMS: atom_id res chain seq x y z
N MET A 1 -25.33 26.79 1.86
CA MET A 1 -25.89 25.96 0.77
C MET A 1 -24.73 25.15 0.19
N GLN A 2 -24.77 23.82 0.25
CA GLN A 2 -23.72 23.00 -0.40
C GLN A 2 -23.75 23.27 -1.91
N LEU A 3 -22.58 23.47 -2.52
CA LEU A 3 -22.47 23.65 -3.95
C LEU A 3 -22.96 22.38 -4.67
N PRO A 4 -23.65 22.49 -5.82
CA PRO A 4 -24.03 21.32 -6.60
C PRO A 4 -22.79 20.57 -7.11
N HIS A 5 -22.86 19.22 -7.17
CA HIS A 5 -21.72 18.36 -7.53
C HIS A 5 -20.97 18.81 -8.79
N THR A 6 -21.71 19.30 -9.79
CA THR A 6 -21.17 19.76 -11.08
C THR A 6 -20.19 20.94 -10.94
N GLN A 7 -20.29 21.72 -9.86
CA GLN A 7 -19.43 22.87 -9.57
C GLN A 7 -18.23 22.51 -8.69
N LEU A 8 -18.23 21.34 -8.04
CA LEU A 8 -17.10 20.89 -7.22
C LEU A 8 -15.89 20.51 -8.09
N ARG A 9 -14.68 20.71 -7.55
CA ARG A 9 -13.40 20.33 -8.21
C ARG A 9 -12.40 19.75 -7.21
N GLY A 10 -11.36 19.10 -7.72
CA GLY A 10 -10.26 18.53 -6.93
C GLY A 10 -10.75 17.60 -5.81
N LYS A 11 -10.14 17.74 -4.62
CA LYS A 11 -10.45 16.91 -3.44
C LYS A 11 -11.94 16.95 -3.05
N GLU A 12 -12.56 18.13 -3.09
CA GLU A 12 -13.96 18.30 -2.67
C GLU A 12 -14.91 17.53 -3.57
N ARG A 13 -14.64 17.52 -4.88
CA ARG A 13 -15.43 16.72 -5.83
C ARG A 13 -15.31 15.24 -5.53
N LEU A 14 -14.09 14.74 -5.33
CA LEU A 14 -13.83 13.32 -5.09
C LEU A 14 -14.48 12.85 -3.77
N HIS A 15 -14.33 13.59 -2.68
CA HIS A 15 -15.02 13.28 -1.42
C HIS A 15 -16.54 13.24 -1.61
N ASN A 16 -17.11 14.16 -2.38
CA ASN A 16 -18.54 14.12 -2.69
C ASN A 16 -18.91 12.90 -3.54
N VAL A 17 -18.10 12.49 -4.52
CA VAL A 17 -18.35 11.25 -5.30
C VAL A 17 -18.42 10.05 -4.36
N ILE A 18 -17.41 9.89 -3.50
CA ILE A 18 -17.31 8.75 -2.59
C ILE A 18 -18.48 8.72 -1.61
N LYS A 19 -18.87 9.88 -1.07
CA LYS A 19 -20.06 10.00 -0.23
C LYS A 19 -21.33 9.54 -0.97
N CYS A 20 -21.54 9.99 -2.21
CA CYS A 20 -22.71 9.57 -2.99
C CYS A 20 -22.67 8.06 -3.29
N LEU A 21 -21.50 7.50 -3.59
CA LEU A 21 -21.32 6.06 -3.79
C LEU A 21 -21.64 5.26 -2.52
N SER A 22 -21.16 5.69 -1.36
CA SER A 22 -21.40 4.99 -0.09
C SER A 22 -22.87 4.94 0.30
N GLU A 23 -23.62 6.01 0.00
CA GLU A 23 -25.04 6.12 0.28
C GLU A 23 -25.89 5.28 -0.69
N SER A 24 -25.55 5.28 -1.98
CA SER A 24 -26.48 4.84 -3.05
C SER A 24 -26.02 3.60 -3.83
N CYS A 25 -24.73 3.30 -3.90
CA CYS A 25 -24.20 2.24 -4.77
C CYS A 25 -24.16 0.86 -4.07
N PRO A 26 -24.87 -0.17 -4.56
CA PRO A 26 -24.84 -1.51 -3.96
C PRO A 26 -23.45 -2.15 -3.97
N TRP A 27 -22.70 -1.97 -5.05
CA TRP A 27 -21.34 -2.50 -5.16
C TRP A 27 -20.42 -1.89 -4.09
N THR A 28 -20.45 -0.56 -3.93
CA THR A 28 -19.69 0.16 -2.89
C THR A 28 -20.01 -0.32 -1.48
N LYS A 29 -21.28 -0.66 -1.21
CA LYS A 29 -21.70 -1.23 0.08
C LYS A 29 -21.15 -2.64 0.33
N SER A 30 -20.84 -3.39 -0.73
CA SER A 30 -20.33 -4.77 -0.65
C SER A 30 -18.80 -4.89 -0.58
N ILE A 31 -18.08 -3.85 -0.97
CA ILE A 31 -16.61 -3.79 -0.91
C ILE A 31 -16.14 -3.91 0.53
N THR A 32 -15.14 -4.74 0.82
CA THR A 32 -14.51 -4.82 2.14
C THR A 32 -13.16 -4.11 2.22
N SER A 33 -12.61 -3.88 3.43
CA SER A 33 -11.25 -3.32 3.58
C SER A 33 -10.20 -4.23 2.94
N GLU A 34 -10.38 -5.55 3.01
CA GLU A 34 -9.48 -6.52 2.38
C GLU A 34 -9.49 -6.44 0.85
N MET A 35 -10.66 -6.28 0.25
CA MET A 35 -10.77 -6.05 -1.19
C MET A 35 -10.07 -4.75 -1.62
N MET A 36 -10.29 -3.66 -0.87
CA MET A 36 -9.66 -2.38 -1.18
C MET A 36 -8.14 -2.40 -1.05
N MET A 37 -7.59 -3.16 -0.09
CA MET A 37 -6.13 -3.36 -0.02
C MET A 37 -5.59 -4.01 -1.31
N GLY A 38 -6.31 -4.99 -1.86
CA GLY A 38 -5.94 -5.63 -3.13
C GLY A 38 -6.04 -4.71 -4.34
N PHE A 39 -7.06 -3.85 -4.40
CA PHE A 39 -7.19 -2.83 -5.46
C PHE A 39 -6.05 -1.82 -5.37
N LEU A 40 -5.79 -1.27 -4.18
CA LEU A 40 -4.69 -0.33 -3.96
C LEU A 40 -3.32 -0.92 -4.34
N GLU A 41 -3.09 -2.20 -4.07
CA GLU A 41 -1.87 -2.90 -4.52
C GLU A 41 -1.76 -2.97 -6.05
N SER A 42 -2.87 -3.14 -6.76
CA SER A 42 -2.92 -3.11 -8.23
C SER A 42 -2.57 -1.71 -8.74
N GLU A 43 -3.22 -0.67 -8.24
CA GLU A 43 -2.99 0.71 -8.68
C GLU A 43 -1.55 1.17 -8.41
N LEU A 44 -0.96 0.75 -7.28
CA LEU A 44 0.46 0.98 -6.99
C LEU A 44 1.38 0.29 -8.00
N LYS A 45 1.01 -0.88 -8.51
CA LYS A 45 1.78 -1.59 -9.53
C LYS A 45 1.65 -0.88 -10.89
N GLU A 46 0.46 -0.43 -11.26
CA GLU A 46 0.21 0.28 -12.52
C GLU A 46 0.97 1.61 -12.55
N LEU A 47 0.91 2.41 -11.48
CA LEU A 47 1.74 3.60 -11.33
C LEU A 47 3.23 3.30 -11.45
N LYS A 48 3.70 2.19 -10.84
CA LYS A 48 5.11 1.79 -10.92
C LYS A 48 5.52 1.48 -12.35
N ASP A 49 4.68 0.78 -13.11
CA ASP A 49 4.93 0.43 -14.50
C ASP A 49 5.02 1.70 -15.37
N GLU A 50 4.10 2.66 -15.19
CA GLU A 50 4.11 3.95 -15.90
C GLU A 50 5.34 4.82 -15.55
N LEU A 51 5.77 4.83 -14.29
CA LEU A 51 6.99 5.53 -13.87
C LEU A 51 8.26 4.92 -14.48
N VAL A 52 8.31 3.61 -14.68
CA VAL A 52 9.42 2.93 -15.36
C VAL A 52 9.45 3.33 -16.83
N ILE A 53 8.30 3.32 -17.52
CA ILE A 53 8.18 3.76 -18.91
C ILE A 53 8.68 5.21 -19.03
N MET A 54 8.22 6.10 -18.16
CA MET A 54 8.62 7.51 -18.16
C MET A 54 10.12 7.72 -17.96
N LYS A 55 10.77 6.93 -17.09
CA LYS A 55 12.23 6.97 -16.92
C LYS A 55 12.96 6.50 -18.19
N SER A 56 12.47 5.45 -18.85
CA SER A 56 13.06 4.91 -20.08
C SER A 56 12.97 5.87 -21.28
N CYS A 57 11.89 6.67 -21.35
CA CYS A 57 11.71 7.69 -22.39
C CYS A 57 12.63 8.90 -22.22
N LYS A 58 13.09 9.21 -20.99
CA LYS A 58 14.04 10.32 -20.74
C LYS A 58 15.46 10.02 -21.20
N THR A 59 15.86 8.75 -21.23
CA THR A 59 17.22 8.34 -21.62
C THR A 59 17.39 8.22 -23.14
N ASN A 60 16.29 8.12 -23.90
CA ASN A 60 16.31 8.05 -25.36
C ASN A 60 15.69 9.31 -25.96
N VAL A 61 16.52 10.17 -26.54
CA VAL A 61 16.17 11.51 -27.06
C VAL A 61 15.13 11.45 -28.21
N GLU A 62 14.94 10.30 -28.84
CA GLU A 62 14.09 10.16 -30.03
C GLU A 62 12.57 10.05 -29.74
N LYS A 63 12.13 9.91 -28.48
CA LYS A 63 10.69 9.70 -28.15
C LYS A 63 10.03 10.89 -27.44
N ILE A 64 10.33 12.12 -27.85
CA ILE A 64 9.77 13.32 -27.20
C ILE A 64 8.27 13.50 -27.48
N ASN A 65 7.76 13.03 -28.63
CA ASN A 65 6.35 13.21 -28.99
C ASN A 65 5.36 12.34 -28.20
N ASN A 66 5.82 11.23 -27.58
CA ASN A 66 4.96 10.37 -26.75
C ASN A 66 4.92 10.78 -25.26
N ASN A 67 5.68 11.80 -24.85
CA ASN A 67 5.79 12.19 -23.44
C ASN A 67 4.55 12.88 -22.87
N VAL A 68 3.65 13.41 -23.71
CA VAL A 68 2.42 14.08 -23.26
C VAL A 68 1.39 13.06 -22.76
N ASP A 69 1.31 11.90 -23.41
CA ASP A 69 0.35 10.86 -23.02
C ASP A 69 0.80 10.14 -21.75
N ASN A 70 2.09 9.82 -21.61
CA ASN A 70 2.62 9.18 -20.39
C ASN A 70 2.39 10.00 -19.11
N LYS A 71 2.44 11.34 -19.19
CA LYS A 71 2.13 12.19 -18.02
C LYS A 71 0.66 12.11 -17.63
N LYS A 72 -0.25 11.94 -18.60
CA LYS A 72 -1.68 11.78 -18.32
C LYS A 72 -1.96 10.44 -17.67
N GLU A 73 -1.30 9.36 -18.12
CA GLU A 73 -1.41 8.05 -17.49
C GLU A 73 -0.94 8.12 -16.04
N ILE A 74 0.23 8.69 -15.75
CA ILE A 74 0.69 8.90 -14.36
C ILE A 74 -0.33 9.68 -13.52
N VAL A 75 -0.96 10.71 -14.10
CA VAL A 75 -2.00 11.48 -13.39
C VAL A 75 -3.25 10.63 -13.14
N SER A 76 -3.61 9.74 -14.07
CA SER A 76 -4.71 8.77 -13.90
C SER A 76 -4.41 7.83 -12.74
N GLU A 77 -3.27 7.14 -12.78
CA GLU A 77 -2.87 6.17 -11.76
C GLU A 77 -2.77 6.79 -10.35
N VAL A 78 -2.26 8.03 -10.26
CA VAL A 78 -2.25 8.78 -9.00
C VAL A 78 -3.68 9.11 -8.53
N GLY A 79 -4.58 9.42 -9.46
CA GLY A 79 -6.00 9.62 -9.18
C GLY A 79 -6.67 8.36 -8.63
N ASP A 80 -6.37 7.21 -9.22
CA ASP A 80 -6.91 5.90 -8.82
C ASP A 80 -6.38 5.50 -7.43
N ILE A 81 -5.09 5.71 -7.13
CA ILE A 81 -4.54 5.54 -5.78
C ILE A 81 -5.26 6.43 -4.75
N ILE A 82 -5.51 7.71 -5.07
CA ILE A 82 -6.21 8.61 -4.13
C ILE A 82 -7.64 8.13 -3.91
N PHE A 83 -8.33 7.70 -4.97
CA PHE A 83 -9.67 7.12 -4.87
C PHE A 83 -9.68 5.87 -3.99
N ASP A 84 -8.77 4.94 -4.22
CA ASP A 84 -8.67 3.68 -3.48
C ASP A 84 -8.31 3.88 -2.01
N VAL A 85 -7.42 4.83 -1.69
CA VAL A 85 -7.12 5.18 -0.29
C VAL A 85 -8.38 5.69 0.43
N LEU A 86 -9.18 6.56 -0.21
CA LEU A 86 -10.41 7.09 0.37
C LEU A 86 -11.51 6.02 0.48
N MET A 87 -11.58 5.10 -0.49
CA MET A 87 -12.50 3.96 -0.44
C MET A 87 -12.10 2.95 0.63
N LEU A 88 -10.80 2.71 0.83
CA LEU A 88 -10.27 1.91 1.93
C LEU A 88 -10.57 2.57 3.28
N GLU A 89 -10.36 3.87 3.41
CA GLU A 89 -10.71 4.66 4.60
C GLU A 89 -12.20 4.47 4.96
N MET A 90 -13.07 4.63 3.95
CA MET A 90 -14.51 4.42 4.10
C MET A 90 -14.86 2.98 4.51
N ALA A 91 -14.23 1.97 3.90
CA ALA A 91 -14.47 0.57 4.22
C ALA A 91 -14.06 0.22 5.66
N ILE A 92 -12.89 0.70 6.10
CA ILE A 92 -12.38 0.52 7.47
C ILE A 92 -13.30 1.19 8.48
N ARG A 93 -13.70 2.45 8.25
CA ARG A 93 -14.64 3.17 9.12
C ARG A 93 -15.92 2.36 9.32
N ARG A 94 -16.49 1.83 8.24
CA ARG A 94 -17.73 1.06 8.27
C ARG A 94 -17.58 -0.31 8.97
N GLU A 95 -16.45 -0.99 8.77
CA GLU A 95 -16.23 -2.35 9.30
C GLU A 95 -15.85 -2.38 10.78
N TYR A 96 -15.10 -1.38 11.24
CA TYR A 96 -14.50 -1.37 12.57
C TYR A 96 -15.02 -0.25 13.47
N ASP A 97 -15.94 0.59 12.98
CA ASP A 97 -16.50 1.73 13.72
C ASP A 97 -15.42 2.70 14.24
N ILE A 98 -14.41 2.96 13.40
CA ILE A 98 -13.27 3.81 13.74
C ILE A 98 -13.52 5.25 13.29
N ASP A 99 -13.33 6.21 14.18
CA ASP A 99 -13.23 7.61 13.80
C ASP A 99 -11.90 7.85 13.07
N MET A 100 -12.00 8.23 11.80
CA MET A 100 -10.79 8.42 11.00
C MET A 100 -10.10 9.74 11.33
N GLU A 101 -10.77 10.72 11.95
CA GLU A 101 -10.11 11.95 12.41
C GLU A 101 -8.95 11.64 13.36
N GLU A 102 -9.10 10.62 14.22
CA GLU A 102 -8.00 10.13 15.06
C GLU A 102 -6.82 9.59 14.24
N ALA A 103 -7.09 8.93 13.11
CA ALA A 103 -6.04 8.44 12.22
C ALA A 103 -5.28 9.58 11.51
N TRP A 104 -5.99 10.62 11.06
CA TRP A 104 -5.40 11.83 10.47
C TRP A 104 -4.52 12.55 11.51
N GLN A 105 -5.05 12.76 12.71
CA GLN A 105 -4.33 13.39 13.81
C GLN A 105 -3.08 12.58 14.20
N ALA A 106 -3.23 11.27 14.38
CA ALA A 106 -2.11 10.38 14.72
C ALA A 106 -1.02 10.32 13.64
N ALA A 107 -1.40 10.47 12.36
CA ALA A 107 -0.45 10.56 11.27
C ALA A 107 0.35 11.88 11.32
N ALA A 108 -0.35 13.02 11.49
CA ALA A 108 0.27 14.33 11.60
C ALA A 108 1.23 14.40 12.80
N GLU A 109 0.77 14.09 14.01
CA GLU A 109 1.58 14.11 15.23
C GLU A 109 2.84 13.23 15.13
N LYS A 110 2.72 12.08 14.44
CA LYS A 110 3.85 11.18 14.21
C LYS A 110 4.90 11.80 13.29
N VAL A 111 4.47 12.46 12.20
CA VAL A 111 5.40 13.13 11.28
C VAL A 111 6.03 14.34 11.95
N GLU A 112 5.25 15.16 12.66
CA GLU A 112 5.75 16.33 13.40
C GLU A 112 6.79 15.92 14.43
N ARG A 113 6.48 14.92 15.27
CA ARG A 113 7.41 14.40 16.28
C ARG A 113 8.71 13.86 15.69
N ARG A 114 8.67 13.23 14.51
CA ARG A 114 9.85 12.67 13.83
C ARG A 114 10.63 13.69 13.00
N THR A 115 10.08 14.89 12.82
CA THR A 115 10.70 15.99 12.07
C THR A 115 10.84 17.25 12.91
N PRO A 116 11.48 17.18 14.11
CA PRO A 116 11.59 18.31 15.03
C PRO A 116 12.44 19.47 14.48
N TYR A 117 13.13 19.25 13.35
CA TYR A 117 13.93 20.25 12.64
C TYR A 117 13.13 21.16 11.69
N ILE A 118 11.82 20.91 11.51
CA ILE A 118 10.98 21.76 10.67
C ILE A 118 10.56 23.01 11.45
N LYS A 119 10.62 24.17 10.79
CA LYS A 119 10.47 25.47 11.44
C LYS A 119 9.07 25.69 12.03
N GLU A 120 8.03 25.17 11.38
CA GLU A 120 6.64 25.44 11.70
C GLU A 120 6.15 24.74 12.98
N TRP A 121 6.67 23.54 13.28
CA TRP A 121 6.24 22.72 14.43
C TRP A 121 7.40 22.18 15.28
N GLY A 122 8.64 22.43 14.86
CA GLY A 122 9.84 21.92 15.51
C GLY A 122 10.09 22.51 16.89
N ASP A 123 11.08 21.96 17.58
CA ASP A 123 11.44 22.37 18.94
C ASP A 123 12.27 23.69 18.99
N GLY A 124 12.60 24.25 17.82
CA GLY A 124 13.40 25.47 17.68
C GLY A 124 14.90 25.30 17.97
N VAL A 125 15.35 24.09 18.29
CA VAL A 125 16.75 23.79 18.69
C VAL A 125 17.37 22.74 17.77
N THR A 126 16.59 21.74 17.37
CA THR A 126 17.04 20.69 16.47
C THR A 126 17.15 21.23 15.05
N THR A 127 18.29 21.03 14.41
CA THR A 127 18.56 21.47 13.04
C THR A 127 19.04 20.31 12.18
N ALA A 128 18.67 20.29 10.90
CA ALA A 128 19.17 19.34 9.92
C ALA A 128 19.54 20.08 8.64
N SER A 129 20.78 19.95 8.18
CA SER A 129 21.29 20.66 7.00
C SER A 129 21.53 19.74 5.80
N THR A 130 21.57 18.42 6.04
CA THR A 130 21.80 17.40 5.01
C THR A 130 20.74 16.31 5.07
N VAL A 131 20.60 15.54 3.98
CA VAL A 131 19.72 14.37 3.93
C VAL A 131 20.12 13.36 5.01
N GLU A 132 21.42 13.17 5.21
CA GLU A 132 21.98 12.28 6.22
C GLU A 132 21.58 12.72 7.64
N ASP A 133 21.54 14.02 7.92
CA ASP A 133 21.10 14.54 9.22
C ASP A 133 19.60 14.26 9.44
N THR A 134 18.77 14.52 8.43
CA THR A 134 17.31 14.27 8.52
C THR A 134 17.00 12.78 8.76
N GLU A 135 17.69 11.88 8.06
CA GLU A 135 17.52 10.43 8.22
C GLU A 135 17.99 9.96 9.60
N LYS A 136 19.15 10.45 10.08
CA LYS A 136 19.65 10.13 11.42
C LYS A 136 18.65 10.56 12.49
N ILE A 137 18.11 11.76 12.41
CA ILE A 137 17.13 12.27 13.38
C ILE A 137 15.85 11.41 13.34
N TRP A 138 15.33 11.13 12.14
CA TRP A 138 14.14 10.29 11.96
C TRP A 138 14.31 8.91 12.62
N GLN A 139 15.43 8.23 12.36
CA GLN A 139 15.71 6.91 12.95
C GLN A 139 15.91 6.99 14.47
N GLN A 140 16.56 8.03 14.99
CA GLN A 140 16.73 8.24 16.43
C GLN A 140 15.39 8.41 17.14
N VAL A 141 14.49 9.24 16.61
CA VAL A 141 13.15 9.45 17.19
C VAL A 141 12.34 8.14 17.12
N LYS A 142 12.34 7.46 15.97
CA LYS A 142 11.66 6.16 15.80
C LYS A 142 12.15 5.10 16.81
N LYS A 143 13.45 5.06 17.09
CA LYS A 143 14.01 4.15 18.10
C LYS A 143 13.52 4.48 19.51
N LYS A 144 13.49 5.77 19.89
CA LYS A 144 12.99 6.22 21.20
C LYS A 144 11.50 5.87 21.39
N GLU A 145 10.68 6.05 20.35
CA GLU A 145 9.27 5.67 20.36
C GLU A 145 9.09 4.18 20.66
N LYS A 146 9.85 3.31 19.97
CA LYS A 146 9.78 1.86 20.16
C LYS A 146 10.12 1.45 21.59
N MET A 147 11.19 2.04 22.16
CA MET A 147 11.61 1.76 23.54
C MET A 147 10.55 2.19 24.56
N ARG A 148 9.86 3.32 24.32
CA ARG A 148 8.77 3.80 25.19
C ARG A 148 7.57 2.85 25.18
N VAL A 149 7.19 2.34 24.01
CA VAL A 149 6.10 1.36 23.88
C VAL A 149 6.46 0.04 24.58
N GLU A 150 7.69 -0.46 24.39
CA GLU A 150 8.17 -1.68 25.06
C GLU A 150 8.22 -1.52 26.59
N SER A 151 8.61 -0.35 27.09
CA SER A 151 8.66 -0.05 28.54
C SER A 151 7.27 0.12 29.16
N ALA A 152 6.33 0.76 28.46
CA ALA A 152 4.94 0.87 28.92
C ALA A 152 4.22 -0.50 28.92
N ALA A 153 4.55 -1.37 27.96
CA ALA A 153 4.04 -2.73 27.92
C ALA A 153 4.57 -3.60 29.07
N SER A 154 5.83 -3.41 29.50
CA SER A 154 6.37 -4.16 30.65
C SER A 154 5.84 -3.64 32.00
N GLU A 155 5.60 -2.35 32.15
CA GLU A 155 5.08 -1.74 33.39
C GLU A 155 3.59 -2.05 33.65
N SER A 156 2.79 -2.14 32.58
CA SER A 156 1.39 -2.59 32.65
C SER A 156 1.28 -4.08 33.03
N VAL A 157 2.20 -4.93 32.56
CA VAL A 157 2.27 -6.35 32.97
C VAL A 157 2.63 -6.50 34.45
N ILE A 158 3.54 -5.68 34.97
CA ILE A 158 3.93 -5.68 36.40
C ILE A 158 2.77 -5.22 37.29
N THR A 159 1.97 -4.26 36.83
CA THR A 159 0.82 -3.74 37.59
C THR A 159 -0.31 -4.77 37.67
N SER A 160 -0.62 -5.47 36.57
CA SER A 160 -1.62 -6.54 36.57
C SER A 160 -1.22 -7.77 37.41
N GLN A 161 0.08 -8.06 37.55
CA GLN A 161 0.58 -9.11 38.45
C GLN A 161 0.58 -8.71 39.93
N LYS A 162 0.47 -7.40 40.25
CA LYS A 162 0.45 -6.91 41.63
C LYS A 162 -0.97 -6.85 42.20
N GLU A 163 -1.98 -6.73 41.35
CA GLU A 163 -3.40 -6.81 41.74
C GLU A 163 -3.87 -8.26 41.95
N THR A 164 -3.33 -9.24 41.21
CA THR A 164 -3.63 -10.66 41.44
C THR A 164 -2.98 -11.23 42.70
N ASN A 165 -1.88 -10.65 43.19
CA ASN A 165 -1.17 -11.11 44.39
C ASN A 165 -1.65 -10.46 45.72
N ARG A 166 -2.84 -9.83 45.73
CA ARG A 166 -3.42 -9.22 46.95
C ARG A 166 -4.69 -9.88 47.48
N ASN A 167 -5.18 -10.95 46.86
CA ASN A 167 -6.29 -11.75 47.39
C ASN A 167 -6.00 -13.24 47.22
N ASP A 168 -5.22 -13.81 48.13
CA ASP A 168 -5.21 -15.25 48.38
C ASP A 168 -5.39 -15.47 49.90
N ASN A 169 -6.66 -15.55 50.29
CA ASN A 169 -7.15 -16.57 51.20
C ASN A 169 -8.67 -16.58 51.05
N ASP A 170 -9.16 -17.38 50.11
CA ASP A 170 -9.99 -18.54 50.44
C ASP A 170 -10.49 -19.25 49.17
N ASN A 171 -10.30 -20.57 49.20
CA ASN A 171 -11.03 -21.62 48.51
C ASN A 171 -10.71 -21.99 47.04
N ALA A 172 -10.48 -23.30 46.90
CA ALA A 172 -10.39 -24.08 45.68
C ALA A 172 -11.65 -23.96 44.81
N ASP A 173 -11.52 -24.01 43.48
CA ASP A 173 -11.75 -25.23 42.68
C ASP A 173 -11.69 -24.94 41.16
N THR A 174 -11.40 -25.99 40.40
CA THR A 174 -11.67 -26.19 38.95
C THR A 174 -10.83 -25.51 37.84
N SER A 175 -10.10 -26.40 37.16
CA SER A 175 -9.47 -26.32 35.84
C SER A 175 -10.44 -25.98 34.69
N THR A 176 -9.99 -25.20 33.68
CA THR A 176 -10.32 -25.40 32.25
C THR A 176 -9.35 -24.61 31.37
N SER A 177 -8.51 -25.31 30.60
CA SER A 177 -7.62 -24.72 29.60
C SER A 177 -8.28 -24.79 28.22
N ILE A 178 -8.56 -23.65 27.60
CA ILE A 178 -8.99 -23.57 26.19
C ILE A 178 -7.79 -23.13 25.34
N ASN A 179 -7.30 -24.06 24.52
CA ASN A 179 -6.30 -23.83 23.48
C ASN A 179 -7.01 -23.34 22.21
N ILE A 180 -6.62 -22.17 21.67
CA ILE A 180 -7.05 -21.73 20.33
C ILE A 180 -5.84 -21.77 19.40
N SER A 181 -5.82 -22.81 18.56
CA SER A 181 -4.88 -22.99 17.46
C SER A 181 -5.19 -22.04 16.29
N LYS A 182 -4.17 -21.36 15.78
CA LYS A 182 -4.19 -20.64 14.51
C LYS A 182 -4.38 -21.62 13.35
N SER A 183 -5.31 -21.34 12.43
CA SER A 183 -5.36 -21.98 11.11
C SER A 183 -5.04 -20.96 10.00
N PRO A 184 -4.42 -21.38 8.87
CA PRO A 184 -4.03 -20.49 7.79
C PRO A 184 -5.07 -20.47 6.67
N SER A 185 -5.61 -19.29 6.34
CA SER A 185 -6.49 -19.11 5.19
C SER A 185 -5.69 -18.84 3.92
N ARG A 186 -5.83 -19.78 2.98
CA ARG A 186 -5.38 -19.72 1.60
C ARG A 186 -6.55 -19.25 0.74
N SER A 187 -6.29 -18.31 -0.17
CA SER A 187 -6.56 -18.44 -1.61
C SER A 187 -7.32 -17.29 -2.31
N ARG A 188 -6.84 -17.09 -3.55
CA ARG A 188 -7.55 -16.83 -4.82
C ARG A 188 -7.84 -15.37 -5.19
N ASN A 189 -7.14 -14.98 -6.26
CA ASN A 189 -7.43 -13.88 -7.16
C ASN A 189 -8.92 -13.83 -7.53
N PHE A 190 -9.56 -12.69 -7.24
CA PHE A 190 -10.79 -12.26 -7.86
C PHE A 190 -10.57 -10.86 -8.40
N GLY A 191 -10.29 -10.77 -9.70
CA GLY A 191 -10.34 -9.52 -10.46
C GLY A 191 -11.73 -9.36 -11.06
N ILE A 192 -12.42 -8.28 -10.72
CA ILE A 192 -13.55 -7.70 -11.47
C ILE A 192 -13.35 -6.18 -11.36
N LEU A 193 -12.68 -5.54 -12.32
CA LEU A 193 -13.21 -5.00 -13.57
C LEU A 193 -14.24 -3.86 -13.38
N LEU A 194 -13.75 -2.68 -12.99
CA LEU A 194 -14.35 -1.42 -13.46
C LEU A 194 -13.56 -0.98 -14.70
N TYR A 195 -13.80 -1.65 -15.83
CA TYR A 195 -13.27 -1.21 -17.12
C TYR A 195 -14.08 -0.04 -17.65
N SER A 196 -13.41 1.10 -17.84
CA SER A 196 -13.74 2.04 -18.91
C SER A 196 -12.46 2.33 -19.72
N ASN A 197 -12.29 1.54 -20.79
CA ASN A 197 -11.53 1.84 -22.02
C ASN A 197 -10.07 2.31 -21.89
N GLY A 198 -9.21 1.47 -21.30
CA GLY A 198 -7.78 1.42 -21.60
C GLY A 198 -7.41 0.02 -22.10
N LYS A 199 -7.10 -0.16 -23.38
CA LYS A 199 -6.49 -1.41 -23.86
C LYS A 199 -5.17 -1.62 -23.11
N SER A 200 -5.02 -2.77 -22.44
CA SER A 200 -3.78 -3.18 -21.78
C SER A 200 -2.59 -3.06 -22.74
N SER A 201 -1.47 -2.50 -22.26
CA SER A 201 -0.26 -2.22 -23.04
C SER A 201 0.31 -3.45 -23.77
N MET A 202 -0.03 -4.67 -23.33
CA MET A 202 0.36 -5.93 -23.95
C MET A 202 -0.45 -6.32 -25.20
N GLU A 203 -1.68 -5.80 -25.36
CA GLU A 203 -2.52 -6.06 -26.53
C GLU A 203 -2.24 -5.08 -27.69
N LYS A 204 -1.81 -3.85 -27.39
CA LYS A 204 -1.46 -2.83 -28.41
C LYS A 204 -0.19 -3.17 -29.20
N LEU A 205 0.61 -4.14 -28.76
CA LEU A 205 1.82 -4.58 -29.45
C LEU A 205 1.56 -5.60 -30.57
N LYS A 206 0.37 -6.19 -30.66
CA LYS A 206 0.05 -7.21 -31.69
C LYS A 206 -0.72 -6.67 -32.90
N GLU A 207 -1.36 -5.50 -32.81
CA GLU A 207 -2.21 -4.97 -33.89
C GLU A 207 -1.46 -4.18 -34.98
N ASN A 208 -0.18 -3.84 -34.79
CA ASN A 208 0.59 -3.03 -35.76
C ASN A 208 1.58 -3.83 -36.63
N GLY A 209 1.38 -5.15 -36.80
CA GLY A 209 2.28 -6.00 -37.58
C GLY A 209 1.57 -6.87 -38.60
N THR A 210 1.22 -6.33 -39.77
CA THR A 210 0.77 -7.14 -40.92
C THR A 210 1.97 -7.72 -41.68
N VAL A 211 2.16 -9.02 -41.48
CA VAL A 211 2.52 -10.09 -42.45
C VAL A 211 3.76 -9.93 -43.34
N VAL A 212 4.81 -10.72 -43.04
CA VAL A 212 5.45 -11.73 -43.93
C VAL A 212 6.08 -12.76 -42.96
N GLY A 213 5.62 -14.01 -42.82
CA GLY A 213 5.85 -15.11 -43.75
C GLY A 213 6.98 -16.02 -43.24
N THR A 214 6.61 -17.28 -42.95
CA THR A 214 7.40 -18.54 -42.89
C THR A 214 8.10 -19.01 -41.59
N ALA A 215 7.92 -20.33 -41.41
CA ALA A 215 8.71 -21.32 -40.70
C ALA A 215 8.47 -21.56 -39.19
N ALA A 216 7.61 -22.54 -38.96
CA ALA A 216 7.57 -23.40 -37.79
C ALA A 216 8.95 -23.96 -37.39
N LEU A 217 9.19 -24.10 -36.09
CA LEU A 217 9.78 -25.32 -35.52
C LEU A 217 9.47 -25.41 -34.02
N ALA A 218 8.91 -26.56 -33.66
CA ALA A 218 8.58 -27.01 -32.33
C ALA A 218 9.84 -27.37 -31.50
N PHE A 219 9.62 -27.59 -30.19
CA PHE A 219 10.29 -28.52 -29.24
C PHE A 219 10.42 -27.84 -27.86
N THR A 220 9.45 -28.02 -26.96
CA THR A 220 9.39 -28.99 -25.84
C THR A 220 10.26 -28.66 -24.60
N LEU A 221 9.56 -28.52 -23.47
CA LEU A 221 9.86 -28.99 -22.11
C LEU A 221 11.33 -29.14 -21.64
N GLY A 222 11.67 -28.39 -20.59
CA GLY A 222 11.76 -28.93 -19.23
C GLY A 222 12.76 -30.07 -18.90
N ALA A 223 13.82 -29.68 -18.17
CA ALA A 223 14.46 -30.34 -17.02
C ALA A 223 15.16 -31.71 -17.16
N PHE A 224 16.49 -31.77 -16.89
CA PHE A 224 17.19 -32.72 -15.99
C PHE A 224 18.72 -32.42 -15.97
N VAL A 225 19.32 -31.94 -14.87
CA VAL A 225 20.13 -32.66 -13.85
C VAL A 225 21.55 -33.11 -14.26
N SER A 226 22.53 -32.66 -13.44
CA SER A 226 23.87 -33.21 -13.08
C SER A 226 24.94 -33.46 -14.17
N ARG A 227 26.09 -32.77 -14.10
CA ARG A 227 27.30 -33.10 -13.29
C ARG A 227 28.01 -34.36 -13.82
N LEU A 228 29.14 -34.20 -14.51
CA LEU A 228 30.47 -34.77 -14.20
C LEU A 228 31.45 -34.67 -15.39
N LEU A 229 32.61 -34.08 -15.09
CA LEU A 229 33.99 -34.53 -15.37
C LEU A 229 34.53 -34.77 -16.79
N LEU A 230 35.78 -34.28 -16.91
CA LEU A 230 36.89 -34.69 -17.79
C LEU A 230 36.70 -34.31 -19.26
N GLY A 231 37.57 -33.50 -19.88
CA GLY A 231 39.02 -33.55 -19.81
C GLY A 231 39.55 -33.83 -21.23
N ARG A 232 40.71 -33.26 -21.56
CA ARG A 232 41.40 -33.23 -22.87
C ARG A 232 40.84 -32.13 -23.79
N GLY A 233 41.60 -31.13 -24.21
CA GLY A 233 43.04 -31.09 -24.47
C GLY A 233 43.29 -31.38 -25.94
N ILE A 234 44.02 -30.45 -26.56
CA ILE A 234 44.79 -30.54 -27.81
C ILE A 234 44.11 -29.95 -29.06
N ARG A 235 44.72 -28.83 -29.46
CA ARG A 235 44.81 -28.14 -30.76
C ARG A 235 43.59 -27.41 -31.30
#